data_AF-A0A6I6SG27-F1
#
_entry.id   AF-A0A6I6SG27-F1
#
_cell.length_a   1.000
_cell.length_b   1.000
_cell.length_c   1.000
_cell.angle_alpha   90.00
_cell.angle_beta   90.00
_cell.angle_gamma   90.00
#
_symmetry.space_group_name_H-M   'P 1'
#
loop_
_entity.id
_entity.type
_entity.pdbx_description
1 polymer ?
#
loop_
_entity_poly.entity_id
_entity_poly.type
_entity_poly.pdbx_seq_one_letter_code
_entity_poly.pdbx_strand_id
1 'polypeptide(L)'
;MGASGAFPRRPVPDHRVSGHGPRPGLVRHRLERDRSLAGRDPRPRERGLECLAAGRRAHPEGDWQLWGHWPGEGDFYADVNITTGEGEDAYTLTLAGAFTNGRPLTGEGRAIVYTGYEWRANLELNGRGFQQVLDLSGERPSGRIFDDRDEAFGMQVEMMPVAAAAPGLVASQPASLKAGERSRLVLLGQGLNEGGSSWARASAYATSSSAATTAWCWTWWRMPT
;
A
#
# COMPACT_ATOMS: atom_id res chain seq x y z
N MET A 1 27.81 -39.34 91.02
CA MET A 1 26.77 -40.37 90.82
C MET A 1 25.65 -39.78 90.00
N GLY A 2 25.39 -40.36 88.82
CA GLY A 2 24.16 -40.21 88.00
C GLY A 2 23.97 -38.86 87.30
N ALA A 3 23.40 -38.79 86.09
CA ALA A 3 23.14 -39.77 85.05
C ALA A 3 22.95 -38.96 83.74
N SER A 4 23.50 -39.46 82.64
CA SER A 4 23.36 -38.90 81.29
C SER A 4 21.92 -39.09 80.81
N GLY A 5 21.24 -38.01 80.40
CA GLY A 5 19.89 -38.04 79.83
C GLY A 5 19.87 -37.31 78.48
N ALA A 6 19.95 -38.08 77.39
CA ALA A 6 19.85 -37.58 76.03
C ALA A 6 18.36 -37.34 75.67
N PHE A 7 18.02 -36.11 75.28
CA PHE A 7 16.72 -35.75 74.71
C PHE A 7 16.62 -36.20 73.24
N PRO A 8 15.55 -36.89 72.80
CA PRO A 8 15.36 -37.22 71.39
C PRO A 8 14.97 -35.98 70.59
N ARG A 9 15.68 -35.71 69.49
CA ARG A 9 15.31 -34.70 68.50
C ARG A 9 14.06 -35.16 67.75
N ARG A 10 13.00 -34.34 67.75
CA ARG A 10 11.83 -34.52 66.88
C ARG A 10 12.25 -34.34 65.41
N PRO A 11 11.76 -35.15 64.47
CA PRO A 11 11.99 -34.92 63.05
C PRO A 11 11.27 -33.65 62.58
N VAL A 12 11.97 -32.85 61.79
CA VAL A 12 11.44 -31.67 61.08
C VAL A 12 10.55 -32.17 59.92
N PRO A 13 9.36 -31.59 59.68
CA PRO A 13 8.57 -31.93 58.50
C PRO A 13 9.29 -31.48 57.22
N ASP A 14 9.49 -32.41 56.29
CA ASP A 14 9.99 -32.14 54.95
C ASP A 14 8.91 -31.38 54.16
N HIS A 15 9.00 -30.05 54.14
CA HIS A 15 8.23 -29.24 53.20
C HIS A 15 8.82 -29.44 51.81
N ARG A 16 8.40 -30.49 51.12
CA ARG A 16 8.56 -30.59 49.67
C ARG A 16 7.90 -29.38 49.04
N VAL A 17 8.72 -28.46 48.54
CA VAL A 17 8.33 -27.47 47.55
C VAL A 17 7.79 -28.23 46.36
N SER A 18 6.47 -28.21 46.15
CA SER A 18 5.86 -28.61 44.88
C SER A 18 6.32 -27.62 43.82
N GLY A 19 7.46 -27.91 43.19
CA GLY A 19 7.89 -27.24 41.98
C GLY A 19 6.80 -27.41 40.92
N HIS A 20 6.05 -26.34 40.65
CA HIS A 20 5.31 -26.24 39.41
C HIS A 20 6.35 -26.20 38.29
N GLY A 21 6.63 -27.37 37.71
CA GLY A 21 7.35 -27.46 36.44
C GLY A 21 6.66 -26.59 35.37
N PRO A 22 7.40 -26.21 34.30
CA PRO A 22 6.83 -25.39 33.24
C PRO A 22 5.54 -26.03 32.73
N ARG A 23 4.49 -25.21 32.57
CA ARG A 23 3.17 -25.66 32.13
C ARG A 23 3.31 -26.60 30.92
N PRO A 24 2.60 -27.76 30.88
CA PRO A 24 2.77 -28.79 29.85
C PRO A 24 2.67 -28.30 28.40
N GLY A 25 2.04 -27.14 28.19
CA GLY A 25 1.93 -26.48 26.89
C GLY A 25 3.18 -25.73 26.41
N LEU A 26 4.31 -25.70 27.14
CA LEU A 26 5.49 -24.95 26.69
C LEU A 26 6.51 -25.80 25.90
N VAL A 27 6.61 -27.10 26.20
CA VAL A 27 7.61 -27.99 25.56
C VAL A 27 7.07 -28.62 24.27
N ARG A 28 5.81 -29.10 24.26
CA ARG A 28 5.15 -29.57 23.02
C ARG A 28 4.98 -28.45 21.99
N HIS A 29 4.64 -27.26 22.47
CA HIS A 29 4.33 -26.14 21.61
C HIS A 29 5.57 -25.50 20.95
N ARG A 30 6.79 -25.76 21.45
CA ARG A 30 8.05 -25.37 20.79
C ARG A 30 8.36 -26.29 19.60
N LEU A 31 8.37 -27.61 19.82
CA LEU A 31 8.69 -28.58 18.76
C LEU A 31 7.64 -28.64 17.63
N GLU A 32 6.36 -28.51 17.97
CA GLU A 32 5.28 -28.54 16.98
C GLU A 32 5.16 -27.22 16.21
N ARG A 33 5.40 -26.07 16.85
CA ARG A 33 5.48 -24.78 16.14
C ARG A 33 6.71 -24.69 15.26
N ASP A 34 7.88 -25.11 15.74
CA ASP A 34 9.12 -25.00 14.95
C ASP A 34 9.04 -25.87 13.70
N ARG A 35 8.45 -27.09 13.79
CA ARG A 35 8.16 -27.91 12.61
C ARG A 35 7.08 -27.31 11.71
N SER A 36 6.03 -26.73 12.29
CA SER A 36 4.95 -26.10 11.50
C SER A 36 5.39 -24.82 10.80
N LEU A 37 6.26 -24.01 11.39
CA LEU A 37 6.83 -22.81 10.79
C LEU A 37 7.88 -23.16 9.75
N ALA A 38 8.77 -24.12 10.02
CA ALA A 38 9.76 -24.58 9.05
C ALA A 38 9.14 -25.28 7.82
N GLY A 39 7.94 -25.85 7.95
CA GLY A 39 7.18 -26.41 6.84
C GLY A 39 6.39 -25.35 6.03
N ARG A 40 6.05 -24.21 6.64
CA ARG A 40 5.29 -23.11 6.01
C ARG A 40 6.19 -22.03 5.41
N ASP A 41 7.30 -21.73 6.07
CA ASP A 41 8.34 -20.79 5.66
C ASP A 41 9.68 -21.54 5.58
N PRO A 42 9.84 -22.45 4.60
CA PRO A 42 11.07 -23.16 4.43
C PRO A 42 12.16 -22.17 4.03
N ARG A 43 13.28 -22.14 4.78
CA ARG A 43 14.48 -21.41 4.36
C ARG A 43 14.78 -21.76 2.90
N PRO A 44 15.00 -20.76 2.02
CA PRO A 44 14.91 -20.96 0.60
C PRO A 44 15.91 -22.03 0.16
N ARG A 45 15.37 -23.17 -0.32
CA ARG A 45 16.12 -24.13 -1.12
C ARG A 45 15.83 -23.82 -2.57
N GLU A 46 16.83 -23.31 -3.28
CA GLU A 46 16.92 -23.08 -4.74
C GLU A 46 15.80 -22.22 -5.38
N ARG A 47 14.51 -22.43 -5.08
CA ARG A 47 13.36 -21.64 -5.56
C ARG A 47 13.31 -20.18 -5.05
N GLY A 48 13.86 -19.89 -3.87
CA GLY A 48 13.94 -18.50 -3.39
C GLY A 48 15.02 -17.67 -4.10
N LEU A 49 16.00 -18.33 -4.72
CA LEU A 49 17.06 -17.67 -5.48
C LEU A 49 16.58 -17.28 -6.89
N GLU A 50 15.62 -18.02 -7.48
CA GLU A 50 15.06 -17.70 -8.80
C GLU A 50 14.26 -16.39 -8.81
N CYS A 51 13.53 -16.07 -7.73
CA CYS A 51 12.82 -14.79 -7.60
C CYS A 51 13.80 -13.61 -7.41
N LEU A 52 14.89 -13.83 -6.65
CA LEU A 52 15.98 -12.86 -6.49
C LEU A 52 16.82 -12.67 -7.77
N ALA A 53 16.96 -13.71 -8.59
CA ALA A 53 17.76 -13.69 -9.82
C ALA A 53 16.99 -13.18 -11.06
N ALA A 54 15.66 -13.24 -11.05
CA ALA A 54 14.81 -12.78 -12.15
C ALA A 54 14.26 -11.35 -11.95
N GLY A 55 14.48 -10.75 -10.78
CA GLY A 55 14.00 -9.41 -10.43
C GLY A 55 14.69 -8.32 -11.25
N ARG A 56 14.01 -7.81 -12.28
CA ARG A 56 14.39 -6.55 -12.94
C ARG A 56 14.33 -5.46 -11.86
N ARG A 57 15.46 -4.86 -11.48
CA ARG A 57 15.46 -3.73 -10.55
C ARG A 57 14.59 -2.61 -11.14
N ALA A 58 13.68 -2.08 -10.33
CA ALA A 58 12.89 -0.92 -10.67
C ALA A 58 13.81 0.31 -10.76
N HIS A 59 13.61 1.10 -11.81
CA HIS A 59 14.21 2.41 -12.00
C HIS A 59 13.04 3.40 -12.07
N PRO A 60 12.58 3.91 -10.92
CA PRO A 60 11.36 4.69 -10.82
C PRO A 60 11.52 6.15 -11.26
N GLU A 61 12.69 6.57 -11.74
CA GLU A 61 12.94 7.94 -12.16
C GLU A 61 11.99 8.38 -13.28
N GLY A 62 11.52 9.63 -13.17
CA GLY A 62 10.68 10.27 -14.18
C GLY A 62 9.29 10.66 -13.65
N ASP A 63 8.37 10.86 -14.59
CA ASP A 63 7.03 11.35 -14.32
C ASP A 63 6.02 10.20 -14.21
N TRP A 64 5.18 10.29 -13.20
CA TRP A 64 4.17 9.30 -12.86
C TRP A 64 2.83 9.97 -12.62
N GLN A 65 1.75 9.31 -13.02
CA GLN A 65 0.44 9.62 -12.46
C GLN A 65 0.16 8.68 -11.29
N LEU A 66 -0.19 9.27 -10.15
CA LEU A 66 -0.74 8.59 -8.98
C LEU A 66 -2.23 8.90 -8.85
N TRP A 67 -3.03 7.92 -8.41
CA TRP A 67 -4.42 8.13 -8.01
C TRP A 67 -4.83 7.18 -6.89
N GLY A 68 -5.89 7.55 -6.17
CA GLY A 68 -6.40 6.73 -5.08
C GLY A 68 -7.65 7.32 -4.42
N HIS A 69 -8.04 6.69 -3.31
CA HIS A 69 -9.14 7.15 -2.47
C HIS A 69 -8.64 7.43 -1.05
N TRP A 70 -8.96 8.62 -0.55
CA TRP A 70 -8.65 9.04 0.81
C TRP A 70 -9.91 8.96 1.68
N PRO A 71 -9.96 8.04 2.66
CA PRO A 71 -11.13 7.91 3.54
C PRO A 71 -11.49 9.23 4.23
N GLY A 72 -12.74 9.67 4.06
CA GLY A 72 -13.26 10.93 4.60
C GLY A 72 -12.97 12.17 3.75
N GLU A 73 -12.05 12.10 2.79
CA GLU A 73 -11.64 13.23 1.95
C GLU A 73 -12.05 13.07 0.47
N GLY A 74 -12.15 11.82 -0.01
CA GLY A 74 -12.61 11.46 -1.34
C GLY A 74 -11.51 10.97 -2.29
N ASP A 75 -11.88 10.80 -3.55
CA ASP A 75 -10.96 10.40 -4.62
C ASP A 75 -9.99 11.53 -4.97
N PHE A 76 -8.75 11.17 -5.29
CA PHE A 76 -7.71 12.12 -5.67
C PHE A 76 -6.78 11.55 -6.74
N TYR A 77 -6.05 12.46 -7.37
CA TYR A 77 -5.00 12.17 -8.33
C TYR A 77 -3.85 13.18 -8.17
N ALA A 78 -2.63 12.77 -8.46
CA ALA A 78 -1.45 13.62 -8.42
C ALA A 78 -0.43 13.24 -9.49
N ASP A 79 0.14 14.25 -10.13
CA ASP A 79 1.37 14.11 -10.91
C ASP A 79 2.52 13.98 -9.91
N VAL A 80 3.37 12.97 -10.10
CA VAL A 80 4.50 12.67 -9.25
C VAL A 80 5.76 12.72 -10.10
N ASN A 81 6.71 13.56 -9.72
CA ASN A 81 8.03 13.59 -10.32
C ASN A 81 9.01 12.93 -9.35
N ILE A 82 9.74 11.91 -9.83
CA ILE A 82 10.71 11.14 -9.04
C ILE A 82 12.09 11.38 -9.63
N THR A 83 13.02 11.82 -8.78
CA THR A 83 14.44 11.99 -9.13
C THR A 83 15.33 11.18 -8.20
N THR A 84 16.56 10.94 -8.62
CA THR A 84 17.58 10.34 -7.75
C THR A 84 17.83 11.22 -6.52
N GLY A 85 18.10 10.56 -5.39
CA GLY A 85 18.46 11.18 -4.12
C GLY A 85 19.90 10.87 -3.73
N GLU A 86 20.23 11.11 -2.45
CA GLU A 86 21.54 10.79 -1.90
C GLU A 86 21.65 9.28 -1.57
N GLY A 87 22.13 8.49 -2.53
CA GLY A 87 22.34 7.04 -2.38
C GLY A 87 21.95 6.28 -3.65
N GLU A 88 22.42 5.03 -3.78
CA GLU A 88 22.20 4.21 -4.98
C GLU A 88 20.72 3.88 -5.22
N ASP A 89 19.96 3.61 -4.15
CA ASP A 89 18.55 3.25 -4.20
C ASP A 89 17.65 4.34 -3.56
N ALA A 90 18.17 5.56 -3.40
CA ALA A 90 17.48 6.67 -2.74
C ALA A 90 16.88 7.63 -3.78
N TYR A 91 15.70 8.16 -3.47
CA TYR A 91 14.93 9.02 -4.38
C TYR A 91 14.32 10.21 -3.65
N THR A 92 14.13 11.30 -4.39
CA THR A 92 13.35 12.48 -3.98
C THR A 92 12.15 12.60 -4.89
N LEU A 93 11.06 13.15 -4.36
CA LEU A 93 9.81 13.22 -5.10
C LEU A 93 8.98 14.42 -4.72
N THR A 94 8.28 14.93 -5.73
CA THR A 94 7.31 16.02 -5.59
C THR A 94 5.97 15.55 -6.16
N LEU A 95 4.89 16.01 -5.53
CA LEU A 95 3.52 15.66 -5.86
C LEU A 95 2.70 16.93 -6.07
N ALA A 96 1.98 17.01 -7.18
CA ALA A 96 1.03 18.07 -7.48
C ALA A 96 -0.25 17.49 -8.06
N GLY A 97 -1.39 17.79 -7.46
CA GLY A 97 -2.64 17.13 -7.76
C GLY A 97 -3.86 17.81 -7.17
N ALA A 98 -4.97 17.09 -7.20
CA ALA A 98 -6.22 17.54 -6.62
C ALA A 98 -7.12 16.36 -6.24
N PHE A 99 -8.04 16.63 -5.33
CA PHE A 99 -9.22 15.81 -5.11
C PHE A 99 -10.24 16.04 -6.24
N THR A 100 -11.13 15.08 -6.47
CA THR A 100 -12.19 15.20 -7.49
C THR A 100 -13.17 16.35 -7.22
N ASN A 101 -13.26 16.81 -5.97
CA ASN A 101 -13.99 18.01 -5.57
C ASN A 101 -13.24 19.34 -5.87
N GLY A 102 -12.02 19.27 -6.41
CA GLY A 102 -11.22 20.43 -6.84
C GLY A 102 -10.28 20.99 -5.76
N ARG A 103 -10.29 20.46 -4.54
CA ARG A 103 -9.31 20.84 -3.51
C ARG A 103 -7.90 20.45 -3.94
N PRO A 104 -6.90 21.32 -3.78
CA PRO A 104 -5.52 21.01 -4.17
C PRO A 104 -4.91 19.95 -3.25
N LEU A 105 -4.03 19.14 -3.84
CA LEU A 105 -3.17 18.20 -3.15
C LEU A 105 -1.74 18.49 -3.59
N THR A 106 -0.87 18.83 -2.65
CA THR A 106 0.54 19.07 -2.90
C THR A 106 1.37 18.28 -1.90
N GLY A 107 2.56 17.90 -2.30
CA GLY A 107 3.47 17.26 -1.37
C GLY A 107 4.86 17.04 -1.91
N GLU A 108 5.70 16.57 -1.02
CA GLU A 108 7.09 16.23 -1.30
C GLU A 108 7.51 15.06 -0.41
N GLY A 109 8.62 14.43 -0.73
CA GLY A 109 9.09 13.32 0.06
C GLY A 109 10.39 12.71 -0.41
N ARG A 110 10.79 11.67 0.31
CA ARG A 110 11.98 10.87 0.02
C ARG A 110 11.64 9.41 0.09
N ALA A 111 12.25 8.61 -0.78
CA ALA A 111 12.01 7.19 -0.85
C ALA A 111 13.29 6.37 -0.96
N ILE A 112 13.18 5.09 -0.64
CA ILE A 112 14.19 4.07 -0.86
C ILE A 112 13.51 2.87 -1.52
N VAL A 113 14.19 2.26 -2.51
CA VAL A 113 13.78 0.98 -3.08
C VAL A 113 14.59 -0.15 -2.44
N TYR A 114 13.93 -1.02 -1.70
CA TYR A 114 14.52 -2.27 -1.20
C TYR A 114 14.33 -3.40 -2.22
N THR A 115 15.31 -4.31 -2.24
CA THR A 115 15.29 -5.57 -3.03
C THR A 115 14.95 -5.41 -4.53
N GLY A 116 15.06 -4.20 -5.06
CA GLY A 116 14.77 -3.86 -6.45
C GLY A 116 13.31 -3.63 -6.79
N TYR A 117 12.36 -3.73 -5.85
CA TYR A 117 10.94 -3.50 -6.13
C TYR A 117 10.12 -3.00 -4.94
N GLU A 118 10.61 -3.10 -3.70
CA GLU A 118 9.90 -2.66 -2.51
C GLU A 118 10.12 -1.19 -2.26
N TRP A 119 9.14 -0.37 -2.60
CA TRP A 119 9.22 1.07 -2.42
C TRP A 119 8.75 1.48 -1.03
N ARG A 120 9.58 2.28 -0.34
CA ARG A 120 9.27 2.89 0.95
C ARG A 120 9.53 4.38 0.89
N ALA A 121 8.52 5.21 1.10
CA ALA A 121 8.69 6.66 1.14
C ALA A 121 8.14 7.29 2.41
N ASN A 122 8.74 8.41 2.81
CA ASN A 122 8.14 9.37 3.73
C ASN A 122 7.70 10.58 2.93
N LEU A 123 6.45 10.99 3.11
CA LEU A 123 5.79 12.05 2.36
C LEU A 123 5.29 13.12 3.33
N GLU A 124 5.37 14.39 2.92
CA GLU A 124 4.62 15.49 3.49
C GLU A 124 3.53 15.87 2.49
N LEU A 125 2.26 15.56 2.80
CA LEU A 125 1.11 15.86 1.94
C LEU A 125 0.27 16.95 2.61
N ASN A 126 0.18 18.12 1.97
CA ASN A 126 -0.50 19.31 2.51
C ASN A 126 -0.06 19.65 3.95
N GLY A 127 1.23 19.45 4.26
CA GLY A 127 1.82 19.72 5.59
C GLY A 127 1.54 18.67 6.67
N ARG A 128 1.13 17.46 6.27
CA ARG A 128 0.97 16.30 7.15
C ARG A 128 1.90 15.18 6.71
N GLY A 129 2.54 14.53 7.68
CA GLY A 129 3.43 13.39 7.47
C GLY A 129 2.70 12.09 7.16
N PHE A 130 3.19 11.37 6.15
CA PHE A 130 2.72 10.04 5.75
C PHE A 130 3.88 9.11 5.43
N GLN A 131 3.63 7.81 5.57
CA GLN A 131 4.47 6.76 5.03
C GLN A 131 3.79 6.13 3.83
N GLN A 132 4.58 5.78 2.81
CA GLN A 132 4.12 5.12 1.61
C GLN A 132 4.86 3.80 1.43
N VAL A 133 4.10 2.76 1.09
CA VAL A 133 4.60 1.41 0.83
C VAL A 133 3.97 0.94 -0.47
N LEU A 134 4.78 0.72 -1.51
CA LEU A 134 4.32 0.23 -2.81
C LEU A 134 5.14 -0.98 -3.25
N ASP A 135 4.53 -1.77 -4.13
CA ASP A 135 5.21 -2.80 -4.93
C ASP A 135 5.42 -2.27 -6.36
N LEU A 136 6.69 -2.16 -6.79
CA LEU A 136 7.08 -1.68 -8.12
C LEU A 136 7.30 -2.81 -9.15
N SER A 137 7.00 -4.07 -8.81
CA SER A 137 7.28 -5.22 -9.68
C SER A 137 6.40 -5.31 -10.93
N GLY A 138 5.24 -4.64 -10.91
CA GLY A 138 4.26 -4.65 -12.00
C GLY A 138 4.27 -3.37 -12.86
N GLU A 139 3.52 -3.40 -13.97
CA GLU A 139 3.33 -2.25 -14.86
C GLU A 139 2.55 -1.09 -14.20
N ARG A 140 1.73 -1.43 -13.21
CA ARG A 140 0.99 -0.47 -12.36
C ARG A 140 1.35 -0.70 -10.91
N PRO A 141 2.39 -0.02 -10.40
CA PRO A 141 2.71 -0.09 -9.00
C PRO A 141 1.54 0.30 -8.12
N SER A 142 1.35 -0.41 -7.02
CA SER A 142 0.22 -0.18 -6.12
C SER A 142 0.63 -0.44 -4.67
N GLY A 143 -0.17 0.10 -3.75
CA GLY A 143 0.04 -0.12 -2.33
C GLY A 143 -0.73 0.89 -1.49
N ARG A 144 -0.10 1.37 -0.41
CA ARG A 144 -0.75 2.24 0.57
C ARG A 144 0.09 3.45 0.92
N ILE A 145 -0.60 4.55 1.21
CA ILE A 145 -0.08 5.73 1.90
C ILE A 145 -0.83 5.84 3.22
N PHE A 146 -0.18 6.01 4.36
CA PHE A 146 -0.84 6.08 5.66
C PHE A 146 -0.16 7.08 6.59
N ASP A 147 -0.93 7.64 7.53
CA ASP A 147 -0.49 8.67 8.46
C ASP A 147 0.69 8.15 9.28
N ASP A 148 1.71 8.98 9.48
CA ASP A 148 2.95 8.61 10.17
C ASP A 148 2.75 8.35 11.67
N ARG A 149 1.64 8.83 12.25
CA ARG A 149 1.29 8.65 13.67
C ARG A 149 0.24 7.57 13.90
N ASP A 150 -0.58 7.25 12.90
CA ASP A 150 -1.63 6.24 12.99
C ASP A 150 -1.91 5.57 11.63
N GLU A 151 -1.33 4.37 11.46
CA GLU A 151 -1.41 3.58 10.22
C GLU A 151 -2.82 3.13 9.82
N ALA A 152 -3.80 3.22 10.75
CA ALA A 152 -5.19 2.94 10.46
C ALA A 152 -5.77 3.99 9.49
N PHE A 153 -5.26 5.23 9.53
CA PHE A 153 -5.61 6.28 8.59
C PHE A 153 -4.71 6.19 7.36
N GLY A 154 -5.24 5.62 6.28
CA GLY A 154 -4.50 5.54 5.03
C GLY A 154 -5.37 5.37 3.80
N MET A 155 -4.70 5.37 2.67
CA MET A 155 -5.22 5.43 1.32
C MET A 155 -4.66 4.24 0.55
N GLN A 156 -5.49 3.61 -0.29
CA GLN A 156 -4.99 2.73 -1.34
C GLN A 156 -4.70 3.56 -2.57
N VAL A 157 -3.54 3.31 -3.19
CA VAL A 157 -3.07 4.06 -4.35
C VAL A 157 -2.54 3.15 -5.43
N GLU A 158 -2.69 3.60 -6.66
CA GLU A 158 -2.08 3.04 -7.85
C GLU A 158 -1.28 4.13 -8.57
N MET A 159 -0.24 3.70 -9.29
CA MET A 159 0.61 4.57 -10.08
C MET A 159 0.82 4.01 -11.47
N MET A 160 1.10 4.89 -12.43
CA MET A 160 1.46 4.53 -13.78
C MET A 160 2.50 5.50 -14.34
N PRO A 161 3.59 5.01 -14.96
CA PRO A 161 4.59 5.89 -15.54
C PRO A 161 4.00 6.63 -16.74
N VAL A 162 4.22 7.93 -16.84
CA VAL A 162 3.70 8.76 -17.92
C VAL A 162 4.31 8.34 -19.26
N ALA A 163 5.58 7.95 -19.29
CA ALA A 163 6.30 7.61 -20.52
C ALA A 163 5.96 6.22 -21.09
N ALA A 164 5.62 5.23 -20.25
CA ALA A 164 5.39 3.84 -20.70
C ALA A 164 3.92 3.53 -21.00
N ALA A 165 3.04 4.52 -20.88
CA ALA A 165 1.62 4.31 -20.94
C ALA A 165 1.12 4.30 -22.40
N ALA A 166 0.56 3.16 -22.82
CA ALA A 166 -0.09 3.04 -24.13
C ALA A 166 -1.34 3.94 -24.21
N PRO A 167 -1.71 4.45 -25.40
CA PRO A 167 -2.95 5.22 -25.57
C PRO A 167 -4.16 4.44 -25.06
N GLY A 168 -4.96 5.08 -24.20
CA GLY A 168 -6.12 4.43 -23.61
C GLY A 168 -6.55 5.03 -22.28
N LEU A 169 -7.78 4.68 -21.88
CA LEU A 169 -8.31 4.97 -20.55
C LEU A 169 -7.66 4.03 -19.53
N VAL A 170 -7.09 4.63 -18.49
CA VAL A 170 -6.40 3.90 -17.40
C VAL A 170 -7.32 3.74 -16.21
N ALA A 171 -7.98 4.82 -15.79
CA ALA A 171 -8.87 4.81 -14.63
C ALA A 171 -9.97 5.88 -14.74
N SER A 172 -11.02 5.71 -13.94
CA SER A 172 -12.06 6.70 -13.76
C SER A 172 -12.34 6.94 -12.27
N GLN A 173 -12.65 8.18 -11.90
CA GLN A 173 -12.98 8.57 -10.54
C GLN A 173 -14.28 9.39 -10.51
N PRO A 174 -15.31 8.97 -9.75
CA PRO A 174 -15.36 7.71 -8.99
C PRO A 174 -15.45 6.49 -9.92
N ALA A 175 -15.06 5.32 -9.41
CA ALA A 175 -15.10 4.06 -10.17
C ALA A 175 -16.54 3.54 -10.43
N SER A 176 -17.54 4.13 -9.78
CA SER A 176 -18.95 3.79 -9.97
C SER A 176 -19.85 5.01 -9.77
N LEU A 177 -21.01 4.99 -10.43
CA LEU A 177 -21.99 6.08 -10.39
C LEU A 177 -23.36 5.54 -9.97
N LYS A 178 -23.99 6.23 -9.02
CA LYS A 178 -25.34 5.91 -8.59
C LYS A 178 -26.36 6.27 -9.68
N ALA A 179 -27.26 5.33 -9.98
CA ALA A 179 -28.32 5.52 -10.96
C ALA A 179 -29.21 6.73 -10.62
N GLY A 180 -29.50 7.54 -11.63
CA GLY A 180 -30.32 8.74 -11.55
C GLY A 180 -29.57 9.97 -11.02
N GLU A 181 -28.30 9.85 -10.62
CA GLU A 181 -27.55 10.95 -10.02
C GLU A 181 -26.53 11.53 -11.00
N ARG A 182 -26.49 12.86 -11.09
CA ARG A 182 -25.47 13.58 -11.85
C ARG A 182 -24.24 13.76 -10.98
N SER A 183 -23.11 13.21 -11.40
CA SER A 183 -21.84 13.33 -10.68
C SER A 183 -20.72 13.79 -11.60
N ARG A 184 -19.69 14.41 -11.02
CA ARG A 184 -18.46 14.72 -11.74
C ARG A 184 -17.61 13.44 -11.86
N LEU A 185 -17.14 13.17 -13.07
CA LEU A 185 -16.27 12.06 -13.40
C LEU A 185 -14.94 12.62 -13.91
N VAL A 186 -13.84 12.10 -13.36
CA VAL A 186 -12.47 12.35 -13.84
C VAL A 186 -11.99 11.10 -14.54
N LEU A 187 -11.61 11.23 -15.80
CA LEU A 187 -11.01 10.18 -16.62
C LEU A 187 -9.50 10.41 -16.67
N LEU A 188 -8.77 9.34 -16.35
CA LEU A 188 -7.31 9.29 -16.31
C LEU A 188 -6.83 8.41 -17.44
N GLY A 189 -5.90 8.88 -18.27
CA GLY A 189 -5.35 8.06 -19.34
C GLY A 189 -4.40 8.79 -20.27
N GLN A 190 -3.91 8.06 -21.26
CA GLN A 190 -3.04 8.58 -22.30
C GLN A 190 -3.83 8.84 -23.57
N GLY A 191 -3.56 9.97 -24.23
CA GLY A 191 -4.18 10.25 -25.52
C GLY A 191 -5.67 10.59 -25.44
N LEU A 192 -6.15 11.11 -24.30
CA LEU A 192 -7.54 11.53 -24.15
C LEU A 192 -7.83 12.92 -24.75
N ASN A 193 -6.78 13.64 -25.18
CA ASN A 193 -6.90 14.97 -25.79
C ASN A 193 -6.91 14.82 -27.32
N GLU A 194 -7.59 15.73 -28.03
CA GLU A 194 -7.52 15.76 -29.50
C GLU A 194 -6.06 15.98 -29.95
N GLY A 195 -5.43 14.91 -30.47
CA GLY A 195 -4.16 14.99 -31.20
C GLY A 195 -2.85 14.61 -30.48
N GLY A 196 -2.81 13.98 -29.30
CA GLY A 196 -1.51 13.77 -28.63
C GLY A 196 -1.35 12.53 -27.76
N SER A 197 -0.27 11.79 -27.98
CA SER A 197 0.27 10.64 -27.20
C SER A 197 0.81 11.02 -25.81
N SER A 198 0.07 11.84 -25.07
CA SER A 198 0.47 12.39 -23.77
C SER A 198 -0.56 12.10 -22.70
N TRP A 199 -0.12 12.09 -21.44
CA TRP A 199 -1.00 11.90 -20.30
C TRP A 199 -2.03 13.02 -20.23
N ALA A 200 -3.27 12.65 -19.91
CA ALA A 200 -4.41 13.53 -19.96
C ALA A 200 -5.41 13.23 -18.84
N ARG A 201 -6.07 14.31 -18.40
CA ARG A 201 -7.17 14.27 -17.44
C ARG A 201 -8.35 14.96 -18.06
N ALA A 202 -9.47 14.24 -18.22
CA ALA A 202 -10.73 14.82 -18.68
C ALA A 202 -11.72 14.83 -17.52
N SER A 203 -12.37 15.97 -17.28
CA SER A 203 -13.49 16.08 -16.34
C SER A 203 -14.79 16.24 -17.11
N ALA A 204 -15.78 15.40 -16.79
CA ALA A 204 -17.13 15.50 -17.35
C ALA A 204 -18.16 15.32 -16.24
N TYR A 205 -19.42 15.68 -16.52
CA TYR A 205 -20.54 15.26 -15.68
C TYR A 205 -21.24 14.08 -16.35
N ALA A 206 -21.49 13.03 -15.59
CA ALA A 206 -22.21 11.85 -16.06
C ALA A 206 -23.42 11.59 -15.16
N THR A 207 -24.49 11.10 -15.78
CA THR A 207 -25.68 10.60 -15.08
C THR A 207 -25.87 9.16 -15.53
N SER A 208 -25.80 8.18 -14.62
CA SER A 208 -26.13 6.81 -14.99
C SER A 208 -27.65 6.64 -15.03
N SER A 209 -28.21 6.15 -16.13
CA SER A 209 -29.63 5.81 -16.20
C SER A 209 -29.80 4.32 -15.94
N SER A 210 -30.78 3.94 -15.11
CA SER A 210 -31.14 2.53 -14.91
C SER A 210 -32.07 2.01 -16.03
N ALA A 211 -32.04 2.63 -17.21
CA ALA A 211 -32.93 2.25 -18.30
C ALA A 211 -32.45 0.91 -18.89
N ALA A 212 -32.90 -0.18 -18.27
CA ALA A 212 -32.94 -1.49 -18.88
C ALA A 212 -33.99 -1.48 -20.00
N THR A 213 -33.70 -0.83 -21.13
CA THR A 213 -34.34 -1.10 -22.41
C THR A 213 -33.45 -0.59 -23.54
N THR A 214 -33.12 -1.50 -24.45
CA THR A 214 -32.67 -1.36 -25.84
C THR A 214 -32.57 0.06 -26.43
N ALA A 215 -31.45 0.30 -27.12
CA ALA A 215 -31.06 1.44 -27.97
C ALA A 215 -30.21 2.53 -27.28
N TRP A 216 -28.88 2.35 -27.38
CA TRP A 216 -27.90 3.40 -27.19
C TRP A 216 -27.98 4.39 -28.37
N CYS A 217 -28.55 5.57 -28.15
CA CYS A 217 -28.44 6.70 -29.08
C CYS A 217 -27.60 7.79 -28.41
N TRP A 218 -26.34 7.94 -28.82
CA TRP A 218 -25.49 9.05 -28.42
C TRP A 218 -25.80 10.25 -29.30
N THR A 219 -26.53 11.25 -28.78
CA THR A 219 -26.70 12.53 -29.47
C THR A 219 -25.61 13.50 -29.02
N TRP A 220 -24.62 13.73 -29.89
CA TRP A 220 -23.63 14.77 -29.73
C TRP A 220 -24.25 16.13 -30.10
N TRP A 221 -24.27 17.08 -29.16
CA TRP A 221 -24.61 18.46 -29.46
C TRP A 221 -23.36 19.19 -29.96
N ARG A 222 -23.33 19.53 -31.26
CA ARG A 222 -22.41 20.54 -31.83
C ARG A 222 -22.89 21.93 -31.42
N MET A 223 -22.02 22.75 -30.85
CA MET A 223 -22.27 24.19 -30.74
C MET A 223 -22.06 24.87 -32.11
N PRO A 224 -22.92 25.83 -32.50
CA PRO A 224 -22.68 26.66 -33.67
C PRO A 224 -21.65 27.77 -33.36
N THR A 225 -20.87 28.11 -34.38
CA THR A 225 -19.98 29.29 -34.46
C THR A 225 -20.77 30.58 -34.52
#